data_AF-A0A972PY99-F1
#
_entry.id   AF-A0A972PY99-F1
#
_cell.length_a   1.000
_cell.length_b   1.000
_cell.length_c   1.000
_cell.angle_alpha   90.00
_cell.angle_beta   90.00
_cell.angle_gamma   90.00
#
_symmetry.space_group_name_H-M   'P 1'
#
loop_
_entity.id
_entity.type
_entity.pdbx_description
1 polymer ?
#
loop_
_entity_poly.entity_id
_entity_poly.type
_entity_poly.pdbx_seq_one_letter_code
_entity_poly.pdbx_strand_id
1 'polypeptide(L)'
;MTMYPVDMTAKRFCLAMDQLLACMSEALLLSERMHEAAAAGDAARVSSLAAQTGRVAEGIKAAGRELLACADTGGAGRPGTGSGFLDYVSGIDSSYGMDLAGKVEGFAELARALVVKQAANASLLGTLAREMDRFTSFLMNFMGGWIIYGDDGTAVAENGQPRRVSFSA
;
A
#
# COMPACT_ATOMS: atom_id res chain seq x y z
N MET A 1 36.76 -24.41 -15.19
CA MET A 1 35.91 -23.24 -14.92
C MET A 1 36.65 -22.31 -13.99
N THR A 2 37.30 -21.28 -14.54
CA THR A 2 37.94 -20.22 -13.75
C THR A 2 36.86 -19.23 -13.31
N MET A 3 36.49 -19.30 -12.04
CA MET A 3 35.56 -18.38 -11.40
C MET A 3 36.24 -17.00 -11.33
N TYR A 4 35.86 -16.08 -12.23
CA TYR A 4 36.34 -14.70 -12.15
C TYR A 4 35.83 -14.08 -10.84
N PRO A 5 36.66 -13.31 -10.12
CA PRO A 5 36.19 -12.62 -8.92
C PRO A 5 35.01 -11.73 -9.29
N VAL A 6 33.88 -11.93 -8.60
CA VAL A 6 32.66 -11.15 -8.83
C VAL A 6 32.97 -9.67 -8.62
N ASP A 7 32.73 -8.87 -9.66
CA ASP A 7 32.90 -7.42 -9.61
C ASP A 7 32.06 -6.85 -8.45
N MET A 8 32.59 -5.86 -7.75
CA MET A 8 31.91 -5.20 -6.63
C MET A 8 30.56 -4.62 -7.05
N THR A 9 30.44 -4.18 -8.31
CA THR A 9 29.19 -3.71 -8.91
C THR A 9 28.13 -4.82 -8.97
N ALA A 10 28.50 -6.02 -9.43
CA ALA A 10 27.60 -7.16 -9.51
C ALA A 10 27.15 -7.63 -8.12
N LYS A 11 28.04 -7.61 -7.11
CA LYS A 11 27.67 -7.93 -5.72
C LYS A 11 26.66 -6.93 -5.15
N ARG A 12 26.89 -5.63 -5.37
CA ARG A 12 25.96 -4.57 -4.94
C ARG A 12 24.60 -4.71 -5.61
N PHE A 13 24.58 -4.99 -6.91
CA PHE A 13 23.35 -5.25 -7.65
C PHE A 13 22.56 -6.43 -7.06
N CYS A 14 23.22 -7.56 -6.80
CA CYS A 14 22.58 -8.73 -6.20
C CYS A 14 22.01 -8.43 -4.81
N LEU A 15 22.79 -7.75 -3.97
CA LEU A 15 22.35 -7.35 -2.64
C LEU A 15 21.14 -6.42 -2.70
N ALA A 16 21.14 -5.46 -3.63
CA ALA A 16 20.02 -4.55 -3.83
C ALA A 16 18.76 -5.27 -4.34
N MET A 17 18.91 -6.28 -5.20
CA MET A 17 17.78 -7.14 -5.63
C MET A 17 17.19 -7.92 -4.45
N ASP A 18 18.04 -8.51 -3.60
CA ASP A 18 17.60 -9.26 -2.43
C ASP A 18 16.88 -8.37 -1.41
N GLN A 19 17.42 -7.17 -1.18
CA GLN A 19 16.77 -6.16 -0.34
C GLN A 19 15.43 -5.72 -0.92
N LEU A 20 15.36 -5.51 -2.23
CA LEU A 20 14.12 -5.13 -2.90
C LEU A 20 13.06 -6.23 -2.73
N LEU A 21 13.40 -7.50 -2.97
CA LEU A 21 12.49 -8.63 -2.80
C LEU A 21 12.02 -8.79 -1.35
N ALA A 22 12.92 -8.63 -0.38
CA ALA A 22 12.58 -8.68 1.03
C ALA A 22 11.59 -7.58 1.41
N CYS A 23 11.87 -6.33 1.04
CA CYS A 23 10.96 -5.21 1.31
C CYS A 23 9.62 -5.36 0.59
N MET A 24 9.59 -5.86 -0.65
CA MET A 24 8.33 -6.10 -1.38
C MET A 24 7.48 -7.18 -0.71
N SER A 25 8.12 -8.26 -0.24
CA SER A 25 7.43 -9.34 0.49
C SER A 25 6.87 -8.84 1.82
N GLU A 26 7.64 -8.03 2.56
CA GLU A 26 7.19 -7.39 3.79
C GLU A 26 6.03 -6.42 3.53
N ALA A 27 6.11 -5.61 2.47
CA ALA A 27 5.03 -4.70 2.09
C ALA A 27 3.74 -5.45 1.76
N LEU A 28 3.82 -6.60 1.07
CA LEU A 28 2.67 -7.44 0.77
C LEU A 28 2.04 -8.00 2.04
N LEU A 29 2.84 -8.54 2.96
CA LEU A 29 2.36 -9.04 4.25
C LEU A 29 1.69 -7.94 5.08
N LEU A 30 2.28 -6.74 5.13
CA LEU A 30 1.66 -5.59 5.80
C LEU A 30 0.33 -5.20 5.16
N SER A 31 0.25 -5.27 3.82
CA SER A 31 -0.98 -5.03 3.08
C SER A 31 -2.08 -6.03 3.43
N GLU A 32 -1.75 -7.31 3.55
CA GLU A 32 -2.71 -8.35 3.94
C GLU A 32 -3.20 -8.16 5.38
N ARG A 33 -2.28 -7.90 6.30
CA ARG A 33 -2.62 -7.62 7.71
C ARG A 33 -3.45 -6.34 7.87
N MET A 34 -3.25 -5.35 6.99
CA MET A 34 -4.05 -4.13 6.97
C MET A 34 -5.47 -4.43 6.49
N HIS A 35 -5.62 -5.31 5.49
CA HIS A 35 -6.92 -5.76 5.03
C HIS A 35 -7.72 -6.41 6.16
N GLU A 36 -7.09 -7.36 6.87
CA GLU A 36 -7.69 -8.04 8.02
C GLU A 36 -8.08 -7.07 9.14
N ALA A 37 -7.19 -6.14 9.49
CA ALA A 37 -7.46 -5.14 10.51
C ALA A 37 -8.60 -4.20 10.13
N ALA A 38 -8.66 -3.77 8.86
CA ALA A 38 -9.75 -2.93 8.35
C ALA A 38 -11.09 -3.70 8.35
N ALA A 39 -11.09 -4.97 7.93
CA ALA A 39 -12.27 -5.82 7.96
C ALA A 39 -12.78 -6.07 9.39
N ALA A 40 -11.88 -6.11 10.37
CA ALA A 40 -12.21 -6.24 11.79
C ALA A 40 -12.61 -4.90 12.47
N GLY A 41 -12.52 -3.76 11.76
CA GLY A 41 -12.79 -2.44 12.33
C GLY A 41 -11.73 -1.93 13.31
N ASP A 42 -10.52 -2.52 13.33
CA ASP A 42 -9.43 -2.15 14.22
C ASP A 42 -8.64 -0.95 13.66
N ALA A 43 -9.19 0.25 13.87
CA ALA A 43 -8.62 1.50 13.36
C ALA A 43 -7.19 1.79 13.89
N ALA A 44 -6.90 1.40 15.14
CA ALA A 44 -5.58 1.59 15.74
C ALA A 44 -4.52 0.72 15.05
N ARG A 45 -4.86 -0.54 14.78
CA ARG A 45 -3.97 -1.45 14.05
C ARG A 45 -3.82 -1.06 12.59
N VAL A 46 -4.89 -0.61 11.92
CA VAL A 46 -4.81 -0.07 10.55
C VAL A 46 -3.81 1.10 10.49
N SER A 47 -3.89 2.04 11.43
CA SER A 47 -2.99 3.20 11.50
C SER A 47 -1.53 2.79 11.74
N SER A 48 -1.29 1.85 12.65
CA SER A 48 0.05 1.31 12.91
C SER A 48 0.65 0.61 11.69
N LEU A 49 -0.14 -0.20 10.98
CA LEU A 49 0.29 -0.90 9.77
C LEU A 49 0.55 0.06 8.60
N ALA A 50 -0.24 1.14 8.48
CA ALA A 50 0.00 2.18 7.48
C ALA A 50 1.35 2.88 7.69
N ALA A 51 1.68 3.22 8.94
CA ALA A 51 2.98 3.80 9.28
C ALA A 51 4.15 2.85 9.00
N GLN A 52 3.98 1.55 9.26
CA GLN A 52 4.96 0.51 8.91
C GLN A 52 5.15 0.40 7.39
N THR A 53 4.05 0.38 6.64
CA THR A 53 4.06 0.33 5.17
C THR A 53 4.83 1.52 4.58
N GLY A 54 4.68 2.72 5.15
CA GLY A 54 5.43 3.91 4.75
C GLY A 54 6.95 3.75 4.92
N ARG A 55 7.41 3.10 5.99
CA ARG A 55 8.84 2.83 6.21
C ARG A 55 9.39 1.82 5.21
N VAL A 56 8.66 0.74 4.95
CA VAL A 56 9.05 -0.29 3.97
C VAL A 56 9.11 0.30 2.56
N ALA A 57 8.18 1.21 2.22
CA ALA A 57 8.19 1.90 0.93
C ALA A 57 9.48 2.72 0.70
N GLU A 58 10.04 3.33 1.74
CA GLU A 58 11.34 4.00 1.63
C GLU A 58 12.49 3.02 1.40
N GLY A 59 12.43 1.82 2.00
CA GLY A 59 13.35 0.72 1.73
C GLY A 59 13.31 0.26 0.26
N ILE A 60 12.09 0.07 -0.29
CA ILE A 60 11.88 -0.26 -1.71
C ILE A 60 12.51 0.80 -2.61
N LYS A 61 12.27 2.09 -2.33
CA LYS A 61 12.85 3.20 -3.10
C LYS A 61 14.38 3.23 -3.02
N ALA A 62 14.94 2.97 -1.84
CA ALA A 62 16.39 2.95 -1.64
C ALA A 62 17.05 1.81 -2.44
N ALA A 63 16.51 0.59 -2.34
CA ALA A 63 16.98 -0.56 -3.10
C ALA A 63 16.84 -0.34 -4.63
N GLY A 64 15.70 0.23 -5.08
CA GLY A 64 15.50 0.57 -6.48
C GLY A 64 16.50 1.59 -7.02
N ARG A 65 16.85 2.62 -6.23
CA ARG A 65 17.89 3.59 -6.61
C ARG A 65 19.27 2.94 -6.72
N GLU A 66 19.60 2.03 -5.81
CA GLU A 66 20.87 1.30 -5.84
C GLU A 66 20.98 0.38 -7.06
N LEU A 67 19.90 -0.29 -7.45
CA LEU A 67 19.84 -1.09 -8.67
C LEU A 67 20.09 -0.25 -9.93
N LEU A 68 19.45 0.91 -10.02
CA LEU A 68 19.66 1.85 -11.12
C LEU A 68 21.09 2.35 -11.17
N ALA A 69 21.66 2.73 -10.02
CA ALA A 69 23.04 3.18 -9.93
C ALA A 69 24.04 2.10 -10.39
N CYS A 70 23.80 0.84 -10.02
CA CYS A 70 24.63 -0.28 -10.47
C CYS A 70 24.49 -0.53 -11.98
N ALA A 71 23.29 -0.44 -12.54
CA ALA A 71 23.05 -0.61 -13.97
C ALA A 71 23.69 0.51 -14.81
N ASP A 72 23.70 1.75 -14.31
CA ASP A 72 24.34 2.89 -14.98
C ASP A 72 25.87 2.77 -15.04
N THR A 73 26.50 2.15 -14.03
CA THR A 73 27.96 1.95 -13.99
C THR A 73 28.47 0.81 -14.89
N GLY A 74 27.59 -0.11 -15.33
CA GLY A 74 27.95 -1.34 -16.02
C GLY A 74 28.30 -1.20 -17.51
N GLY A 75 28.24 -0.01 -18.10
CA GLY A 75 28.65 0.24 -19.49
C GLY A 75 27.77 -0.39 -20.58
N ALA A 76 26.78 -1.21 -20.23
CA ALA A 76 25.70 -1.61 -21.14
C ALA A 76 24.80 -0.39 -21.37
N GLY A 77 24.41 -0.15 -22.63
CA GLY A 77 23.72 1.06 -23.06
C GLY A 77 22.63 1.52 -22.09
N ARG A 78 22.61 2.85 -21.82
CA ARG A 78 21.69 3.56 -20.93
C ARG A 78 20.43 2.75 -20.61
N PRO A 79 20.16 2.40 -19.33
CA PRO A 79 18.92 1.75 -18.91
C PRO A 79 17.77 2.78 -18.92
N GLY A 80 17.50 3.37 -20.09
CA GLY A 80 16.31 4.17 -20.36
C GLY A 80 15.16 3.33 -20.92
N THR A 81 15.41 2.06 -21.23
CA THR A 81 14.41 1.11 -21.76
C THR A 81 14.51 -0.20 -21.00
N GLY A 82 13.37 -0.84 -20.67
CA GLY A 82 13.34 -2.09 -19.91
C GLY A 82 14.12 -3.24 -20.55
N SER A 83 14.39 -3.18 -21.85
CA SER A 83 15.24 -4.15 -22.57
C SER A 83 16.70 -4.08 -22.13
N GLY A 84 17.29 -2.88 -21.96
CA GLY A 84 18.69 -2.74 -21.55
C GLY A 84 18.97 -3.26 -20.13
N PHE A 85 17.96 -3.21 -19.25
CA PHE A 85 18.06 -3.79 -17.90
C PHE A 85 18.08 -5.32 -17.93
N LEU A 86 17.22 -5.95 -18.74
CA LEU A 86 17.18 -7.42 -18.85
C LEU A 86 18.44 -7.98 -19.51
N ASP A 87 18.98 -7.27 -20.52
CA ASP A 87 20.25 -7.65 -21.14
C ASP A 87 21.41 -7.58 -20.14
N TYR A 88 21.43 -6.56 -19.27
CA TYR A 88 22.41 -6.43 -18.20
C TYR A 88 22.30 -7.57 -17.16
N VAL A 89 21.08 -7.87 -16.72
CA VAL A 89 20.78 -8.99 -15.80
C VAL A 89 21.24 -10.32 -16.40
N SER A 90 20.90 -10.59 -17.66
CA SER A 90 21.33 -11.81 -18.37
C SER A 90 22.86 -11.88 -18.51
N GLY A 91 23.52 -10.73 -18.68
CA GLY A 91 24.99 -10.64 -18.71
C GLY A 91 25.62 -11.04 -17.37
N ILE A 92 25.04 -10.59 -16.24
CA ILE A 92 25.52 -10.96 -14.90
C ILE A 92 25.26 -12.44 -14.61
N ASP A 93 24.06 -12.94 -14.91
CA ASP A 93 23.69 -14.35 -14.67
C ASP A 93 24.62 -15.31 -15.42
N SER A 94 24.86 -15.04 -16.72
CA SER A 94 25.78 -15.85 -17.53
C SER A 94 27.24 -15.75 -17.07
N SER A 95 27.68 -14.58 -16.59
CA SER A 95 29.08 -14.35 -16.19
C SER A 95 29.40 -14.92 -14.81
N TYR A 96 28.43 -14.94 -13.89
CA TYR A 96 28.66 -15.29 -12.48
C TYR A 96 27.84 -16.48 -11.97
N GLY A 97 26.98 -17.07 -12.80
CA GLY A 97 26.14 -18.21 -12.42
C GLY A 97 25.10 -17.86 -11.35
N MET A 98 24.58 -16.63 -11.41
CA MET A 98 23.55 -16.14 -10.49
C MET A 98 22.15 -16.41 -11.06
N ASP A 99 21.14 -16.34 -10.20
CA ASP A 99 19.72 -16.41 -10.58
C ASP A 99 19.05 -15.04 -10.37
N LEU A 100 19.48 -14.03 -11.14
CA LEU A 100 18.89 -12.71 -11.10
C LEU A 100 17.64 -12.61 -11.98
N ALA A 101 17.59 -13.36 -13.09
CA ALA A 101 16.39 -13.46 -13.91
C ALA A 101 15.18 -13.96 -13.10
N GLY A 102 15.35 -15.04 -12.32
CA GLY A 102 14.31 -15.54 -11.41
C GLY A 102 13.93 -14.51 -10.33
N LYS A 103 14.90 -13.75 -9.82
CA LYS A 103 14.63 -12.66 -8.86
C LYS A 103 13.86 -11.49 -9.48
N VAL A 104 14.10 -11.13 -10.74
CA VAL A 104 13.34 -10.10 -11.46
C VAL A 104 11.91 -10.56 -11.71
N GLU A 105 11.71 -11.82 -12.08
CA GLU A 105 10.38 -12.42 -12.22
C GLU A 105 9.62 -12.41 -10.88
N GLY A 106 10.25 -12.88 -9.80
CA GLY A 106 9.67 -12.84 -8.46
C GLY A 106 9.34 -11.42 -7.99
N PHE A 107 10.16 -10.43 -8.34
CA PHE A 107 9.84 -9.03 -8.08
C PHE A 107 8.58 -8.57 -8.83
N ALA A 108 8.45 -8.93 -10.11
CA ALA A 108 7.29 -8.57 -10.91
C ALA A 108 6.01 -9.23 -10.38
N GLU A 109 6.07 -10.47 -9.92
CA GLU A 109 4.96 -11.16 -9.28
C GLU A 109 4.53 -10.48 -7.97
N LEU A 110 5.49 -10.20 -7.08
CA LEU A 110 5.24 -9.49 -5.83
C LEU A 110 4.66 -8.10 -6.08
N ALA A 111 5.16 -7.37 -7.09
CA ALA A 111 4.64 -6.06 -7.45
C ALA A 111 3.17 -6.13 -7.92
N ARG A 112 2.82 -7.10 -8.77
CA ARG A 112 1.44 -7.31 -9.21
C ARG A 112 0.53 -7.65 -8.02
N ALA A 113 0.95 -8.58 -7.16
CA ALA A 113 0.19 -8.98 -5.98
C ALA A 113 -0.04 -7.79 -5.02
N LEU A 114 1.02 -7.01 -4.77
CA LEU A 114 0.95 -5.83 -3.91
C LEU A 114 0.00 -4.78 -4.46
N VAL A 115 0.04 -4.48 -5.77
CA VAL A 115 -0.87 -3.51 -6.40
C VAL A 115 -2.34 -3.94 -6.21
N VAL A 116 -2.65 -5.21 -6.45
CA VAL A 116 -4.00 -5.74 -6.27
C VAL A 116 -4.45 -5.62 -4.82
N LYS A 117 -3.59 -5.98 -3.85
CA LYS A 117 -3.91 -5.88 -2.41
C LYS A 117 -4.08 -4.44 -1.95
N GLN A 118 -3.24 -3.52 -2.40
CA GLN A 118 -3.35 -2.11 -2.07
C GLN A 118 -4.65 -1.50 -2.63
N ALA A 119 -5.03 -1.87 -3.86
CA ALA A 119 -6.30 -1.45 -4.45
C ALA A 119 -7.52 -1.98 -3.65
N ALA A 120 -7.47 -3.25 -3.22
CA ALA A 120 -8.51 -3.83 -2.37
C ALA A 120 -8.62 -3.11 -1.02
N ASN A 121 -7.49 -2.78 -0.38
CA ASN A 121 -7.47 -2.02 0.87
C ASN A 121 -8.07 -0.62 0.70
N ALA A 122 -7.67 0.10 -0.35
CA ALA A 122 -8.21 1.42 -0.64
C ALA A 122 -9.73 1.40 -0.86
N SER A 123 -10.23 0.39 -1.58
CA SER A 123 -11.67 0.18 -1.81
C SER A 123 -12.44 -0.09 -0.52
N LEU A 124 -11.91 -0.97 0.35
CA LEU A 124 -12.51 -1.29 1.65
C LEU A 124 -12.55 -0.06 2.56
N LEU A 125 -11.42 0.62 2.72
CA LEU A 125 -11.33 1.84 3.56
C LEU A 125 -12.25 2.95 3.04
N GLY A 126 -12.34 3.14 1.73
CA GLY A 126 -13.27 4.10 1.13
C GLY A 126 -14.75 3.75 1.33
N THR A 127 -15.08 2.46 1.47
CA THR A 127 -16.44 2.04 1.81
C THR A 127 -16.72 2.27 3.29
N LEU A 128 -15.80 1.89 4.17
CA LEU A 128 -15.91 2.13 5.62
C LEU A 128 -16.06 3.63 5.93
N ALA A 129 -15.28 4.50 5.29
CA ALA A 129 -15.39 5.95 5.47
C ALA A 129 -16.79 6.48 5.09
N ARG A 130 -17.34 6.04 3.95
CA ARG A 130 -18.69 6.45 3.52
C ARG A 130 -19.79 5.99 4.48
N GLU A 131 -19.68 4.78 5.02
CA GLU A 131 -20.64 4.30 6.02
C GLU A 131 -20.50 5.05 7.35
N MET A 132 -19.27 5.39 7.77
CA MET A 132 -19.05 6.25 8.93
C MET A 132 -19.69 7.64 8.73
N ASP A 133 -19.54 8.27 7.57
CA ASP A 133 -20.16 9.57 7.28
C ASP A 133 -21.70 9.50 7.34
N ARG A 134 -22.29 8.41 6.83
CA ARG A 134 -23.73 8.16 6.95
C ARG A 134 -24.16 7.99 8.40
N PHE A 135 -23.41 7.24 9.19
CA PHE A 135 -23.70 7.02 10.59
C PHE A 135 -23.58 8.31 11.40
N THR A 136 -22.54 9.10 11.17
CA THR A 136 -22.38 10.43 11.77
C THR A 136 -23.52 11.36 11.37
N SER A 137 -23.92 11.36 10.10
CA SER A 137 -25.07 12.15 9.63
C SER A 137 -26.38 11.71 10.29
N PHE A 138 -26.59 10.40 10.42
CA PHE A 138 -27.73 9.85 11.15
C PHE A 138 -27.73 10.28 12.61
N LEU A 139 -26.61 10.15 13.33
CA LEU A 139 -26.50 10.57 14.71
C LEU A 139 -26.73 12.07 14.88
N MET A 140 -26.18 12.90 14.00
CA MET A 140 -26.40 14.35 14.03
C MET A 140 -27.87 14.71 13.78
N ASN A 141 -28.55 14.04 12.84
CA ASN A 141 -29.98 14.26 12.60
C ASN A 141 -30.86 13.70 13.72
N PHE A 142 -30.50 12.56 14.29
CA PHE A 142 -31.21 11.95 15.41
C PHE A 142 -31.05 12.80 16.67
N MET A 143 -29.83 13.19 17.04
CA MET A 143 -29.54 14.06 18.17
C MET A 143 -30.04 15.48 17.95
N GLY A 144 -29.87 16.05 16.76
CA GLY A 144 -30.39 17.37 16.40
C GLY A 144 -31.93 17.38 16.40
N GLY A 145 -32.54 16.29 15.92
CA GLY A 145 -33.95 16.03 16.08
C GLY A 145 -34.33 15.96 17.56
N TRP A 146 -33.61 15.20 18.38
CA TRP A 146 -33.82 15.16 19.82
C TRP A 146 -33.70 16.52 20.52
N ILE A 147 -32.75 17.36 20.10
CA ILE A 147 -32.57 18.73 20.63
C ILE A 147 -33.75 19.64 20.23
N ILE A 148 -34.29 19.48 19.02
CA ILE A 148 -35.41 20.29 18.52
C ILE A 148 -36.76 19.78 19.03
N TYR A 149 -36.90 18.47 19.22
CA TYR A 149 -38.17 17.80 19.44
C TYR A 149 -38.33 17.18 20.86
N GLY A 150 -37.26 17.04 21.65
CA GLY A 150 -37.27 16.38 22.96
C GLY A 150 -37.64 14.88 22.93
N ASP A 151 -37.69 14.24 24.09
CA ASP A 151 -38.10 12.83 24.28
C ASP A 151 -39.49 12.51 23.67
N ASP A 152 -40.37 13.52 23.57
CA ASP A 152 -41.76 13.39 23.12
C ASP A 152 -42.01 13.75 21.63
N GLY A 153 -40.99 14.17 20.88
CA GLY A 153 -41.14 14.47 19.44
C GLY A 153 -41.88 15.78 19.11
N THR A 154 -41.92 16.76 20.02
CA THR A 154 -42.59 18.06 19.88
C THR A 154 -41.63 19.17 19.49
N ALA A 155 -41.74 19.72 18.27
CA ALA A 155 -41.02 20.93 17.89
C ALA A 155 -41.65 22.11 18.61
N VAL A 156 -40.83 22.91 19.29
CA VAL A 156 -41.24 24.20 19.83
C VAL A 156 -40.90 25.26 18.79
N ALA A 157 -41.91 25.79 18.10
CA ALA A 157 -41.73 26.99 17.28
C ALA A 157 -41.61 28.23 18.19
N GLU A 158 -40.87 29.27 17.76
CA GLU A 158 -40.60 30.52 18.52
C GLU A 158 -41.87 31.22 19.07
N ASN A 159 -43.06 30.87 18.57
CA ASN A 159 -44.36 31.37 19.03
C ASN A 159 -45.02 30.50 20.12
N GLY A 160 -44.29 29.57 20.75
CA GLY A 160 -44.69 28.90 21.99
C GLY A 160 -45.79 27.85 21.87
N GLN A 161 -46.18 27.47 20.65
CA GLN A 161 -47.16 26.40 20.42
C GLN A 161 -46.43 25.13 19.93
N PRO A 162 -46.31 24.08 20.77
CA PRO A 162 -45.68 22.83 20.35
C PRO A 162 -46.51 22.16 19.24
N ARG A 163 -45.87 21.80 18.13
CA ARG A 163 -46.48 20.98 17.07
C ARG A 163 -45.76 19.63 17.00
N ARG A 164 -46.55 18.55 17.08
CA ARG A 164 -46.07 17.18 16.90
C ARG A 164 -45.76 16.95 15.42
N VAL A 165 -44.52 16.62 15.09
CA VAL A 165 -44.13 16.28 13.72
C VAL A 165 -44.27 14.76 13.58
N SER A 166 -45.27 14.30 12.83
CA SER A 166 -45.42 12.88 12.54
C SER A 166 -44.42 12.49 11.45
N PHE A 167 -43.49 11.60 11.78
CA PHE A 167 -42.73 10.88 10.78
C PHE A 167 -43.52 9.63 10.40
N SER A 168 -44.24 9.71 9.29
CA SER A 168 -44.80 8.52 8.62
C SER A 168 -43.66 7.89 7.81
N ALA A 169 -43.39 6.61 8.08
CA ALA A 169 -42.39 5.79 7.39
C ALA A 169 -42.70 5.60 5.89
#